data_AF-A0A530LAI4-F1
#
_entry.id   AF-A0A530LAI4-F1
#
_cell.length_a   1.000
_cell.length_b   1.000
_cell.length_c   1.000
_cell.angle_alpha   90.00
_cell.angle_beta   90.00
_cell.angle_gamma   90.00
#
_symmetry.space_group_name_H-M   'P 1'
#
loop_
_entity.id
_entity.type
_entity.pdbx_description
1 polymer ?
#
loop_
_entity_poly.entity_id
_entity_poly.type
_entity_poly.pdbx_seq_one_letter_code
_entity_poly.pdbx_strand_id
1 'polypeptide(L)'
;GIVIGGLAGYHGGIFDLIVQRIIEVLQSIPSIPLWLALAAIMPITWSPILIYFGITVILGLLDWTGLARAVRSKLLALREEDYVLAAQLMGARSSRIIGRHLIPGFMSHLIATATISIPGMILGETALSFLGLGLRAPITSWGILLTEA
;
A
#
# COMPACT_ATOMS: atom_id res chain seq x y z
N GLY A 1 -2.49 0.13 4.38
CA GLY A 1 -3.77 0.03 3.66
C GLY A 1 -4.93 -0.27 4.58
N ILE A 2 -5.02 -1.53 5.06
CA ILE A 2 -6.18 -2.08 5.78
C ILE A 2 -6.58 -1.25 7.01
N VAL A 3 -5.63 -0.93 7.91
CA VAL A 3 -5.93 -0.20 9.15
C VAL A 3 -6.45 1.21 8.85
N ILE A 4 -5.72 1.97 8.03
CA ILE A 4 -6.06 3.37 7.70
C ILE A 4 -7.38 3.44 6.92
N GLY A 5 -7.52 2.62 5.87
CA GLY A 5 -8.75 2.54 5.07
C GLY A 5 -9.94 2.05 5.90
N GLY A 6 -9.69 1.12 6.82
CA GLY A 6 -10.72 0.58 7.70
C GLY A 6 -11.26 1.65 8.67
N LEU A 7 -10.36 2.39 9.32
CA LEU A 7 -10.75 3.50 10.19
C LEU A 7 -11.47 4.60 9.40
N ALA A 8 -10.96 4.96 8.22
CA ALA A 8 -11.56 5.97 7.35
C ALA A 8 -12.96 5.57 6.86
N GLY A 9 -13.13 4.33 6.39
CA GLY A 9 -14.42 3.83 5.90
C GLY A 9 -15.45 3.64 7.00
N TYR A 10 -15.03 3.15 8.17
CA TYR A 10 -15.95 2.90 9.28
C TYR A 10 -16.42 4.20 9.94
N HIS A 11 -15.49 5.08 10.34
CA HIS A 11 -15.82 6.30 11.09
C HIS A 11 -16.22 7.48 10.20
N GLY A 12 -15.70 7.57 8.96
CA GLY A 12 -15.95 8.71 8.08
C GLY A 12 -15.42 10.04 8.64
N GLY A 13 -16.04 11.14 8.21
CA GLY A 13 -15.79 12.48 8.75
C GLY A 13 -14.43 13.08 8.37
N ILE A 14 -13.84 13.86 9.28
CA ILE A 14 -12.60 14.62 9.03
C ILE A 14 -11.41 13.69 8.81
N PHE A 15 -11.32 12.59 9.57
CA PHE A 15 -10.23 11.62 9.40
C PHE A 15 -10.24 11.02 7.99
N ASP A 16 -11.42 10.60 7.53
CA ASP A 16 -11.59 10.12 6.16
C ASP A 16 -11.21 11.18 5.12
N LEU A 17 -11.70 12.42 5.28
CA LEU A 17 -11.35 13.52 4.39
C LEU A 17 -9.84 13.72 4.30
N ILE A 18 -9.12 13.80 5.42
CA ILE A 18 -7.66 14.00 5.45
C ILE A 18 -6.94 12.83 4.77
N VAL A 19 -7.30 11.59 5.11
CA VAL A 19 -6.70 10.39 4.51
C VAL A 19 -6.89 10.40 2.99
N GLN A 20 -8.09 10.73 2.53
CA GLN A 20 -8.40 10.78 1.09
C GLN A 20 -7.62 11.88 0.38
N ARG A 21 -7.46 13.07 0.99
CA ARG A 21 -6.62 14.13 0.40
C ARG A 21 -5.16 13.73 0.28
N ILE A 22 -4.60 13.07 1.29
CA ILE A 22 -3.23 12.55 1.22
C ILE A 22 -3.11 11.53 0.09
N ILE A 23 -4.06 10.60 -0.01
CA ILE A 23 -4.06 9.59 -1.07
C ILE A 23 -4.19 10.22 -2.47
N GLU A 24 -5.10 11.18 -2.65
CA GLU A 24 -5.29 11.89 -3.91
C GLU A 24 -4.02 12.63 -4.36
N VAL A 25 -3.35 13.33 -3.43
CA VAL A 25 -2.08 14.01 -3.72
C VAL A 25 -1.02 13.00 -4.15
N LEU A 26 -0.84 11.90 -3.41
CA LEU A 26 0.15 10.88 -3.74
C LEU A 26 -0.12 10.22 -5.10
N GLN A 27 -1.38 9.95 -5.42
CA GLN A 27 -1.78 9.32 -6.68
C GLN A 27 -1.90 10.30 -7.86
N SER A 28 -1.90 11.61 -7.60
CA SER A 28 -1.85 12.61 -8.67
C SER A 28 -0.51 12.63 -9.40
N ILE A 29 0.55 12.15 -8.74
CA ILE A 29 1.90 12.08 -9.30
C ILE A 29 2.08 10.73 -10.00
N PRO A 30 2.59 10.70 -11.25
CA PRO A 30 2.94 9.44 -11.91
C PRO A 30 3.93 8.62 -11.07
N SER A 31 3.64 7.32 -10.91
CA SER A 31 4.35 6.44 -9.97
C SER A 31 5.84 6.29 -10.28
N ILE A 32 6.21 6.07 -11.55
CA ILE A 32 7.60 5.88 -11.96
C ILE A 32 8.45 7.14 -11.64
N PRO A 33 8.10 8.36 -12.08
CA PRO A 33 8.80 9.57 -11.67
C PRO A 33 8.92 9.75 -10.16
N LEU A 34 7.87 9.45 -9.41
CA LEU A 34 7.89 9.54 -7.94
C LEU A 34 8.89 8.55 -7.33
N TRP A 35 8.91 7.30 -7.80
CA TRP A 35 9.88 6.30 -7.37
C TRP A 35 11.31 6.72 -7.66
N LEU A 36 11.58 7.23 -8.86
CA LEU A 36 12.91 7.71 -9.26
C LEU A 36 13.36 8.88 -8.39
N ALA A 37 12.48 9.86 -8.18
CA ALA A 37 12.78 11.03 -7.35
C ALA A 37 13.12 10.63 -5.90
N LEU A 38 12.36 9.69 -5.31
CA LEU A 38 12.63 9.21 -3.96
C LEU A 38 13.89 8.35 -3.88
N ALA A 39 14.13 7.48 -4.87
CA ALA A 39 15.31 6.64 -4.93
C ALA A 39 16.59 7.47 -5.13
N ALA A 40 16.52 8.56 -5.90
CA ALA A 40 17.65 9.46 -6.16
C ALA A 40 18.15 10.19 -4.90
N ILE A 41 17.32 10.30 -3.85
CA ILE A 41 17.72 10.89 -2.56
C ILE A 41 18.63 9.94 -1.77
N MET A 42 18.60 8.63 -2.06
CA MET A 42 19.38 7.65 -1.31
C MET A 42 20.88 7.80 -1.61
N PRO A 43 21.75 7.88 -0.58
CA PRO A 43 23.19 7.96 -0.78
C PRO A 43 23.74 6.72 -1.49
N ILE A 44 24.51 6.97 -2.55
CA ILE A 44 25.18 5.90 -3.34
C ILE A 44 26.20 5.13 -2.48
N THR A 45 26.68 5.72 -1.38
CA THR A 45 27.62 5.11 -0.44
C THR A 45 26.99 4.05 0.46
N TRP A 46 25.66 3.91 0.46
CA TRP A 46 24.99 2.91 1.27
C TRP A 46 25.33 1.50 0.83
N SER A 47 25.36 0.60 1.81
CA SER A 47 25.49 -0.81 1.50
C SER A 47 24.28 -1.26 0.68
N PRO A 48 24.44 -2.24 -0.20
CA PRO A 48 23.37 -2.58 -1.11
C PRO A 48 22.11 -3.15 -0.44
N ILE A 49 22.27 -3.77 0.72
CA ILE A 49 21.15 -4.22 1.54
C ILE A 49 20.31 -3.03 2.03
N LEU A 50 20.95 -1.90 2.36
CA LEU A 50 20.26 -0.67 2.75
C LEU A 50 19.56 -0.01 1.56
N ILE A 51 20.18 -0.04 0.38
CA ILE A 51 19.56 0.42 -0.88
C ILE A 51 18.32 -0.42 -1.18
N TYR A 52 18.42 -1.75 -1.14
CA TYR A 52 17.29 -2.65 -1.33
C TYR A 52 16.16 -2.42 -0.33
N PHE A 53 16.52 -2.27 0.96
CA PHE A 53 15.56 -1.97 2.01
C PHE A 53 14.88 -0.61 1.76
N GLY A 54 15.64 0.42 1.36
CA GLY A 54 15.12 1.74 1.02
C GLY A 54 14.14 1.69 -0.16
N ILE A 55 14.47 1.00 -1.24
CA ILE A 55 13.58 0.77 -2.38
C ILE A 55 12.30 0.06 -1.94
N THR A 56 12.41 -0.99 -1.13
CA THR A 56 11.26 -1.74 -0.60
C THR A 56 10.34 -0.84 0.21
N VAL A 57 10.91 0.03 1.06
CA VAL A 57 10.15 1.02 1.83
C VAL A 57 9.48 2.03 0.90
N ILE A 58 10.17 2.57 -0.11
CA ILE A 58 9.61 3.52 -1.08
C ILE A 58 8.41 2.91 -1.81
N LEU A 59 8.57 1.70 -2.35
CA LEU A 59 7.49 1.02 -3.09
C LEU A 59 6.30 0.73 -2.16
N GLY A 60 6.55 0.20 -0.94
CA GLY A 60 5.51 -0.09 0.03
C GLY A 60 4.77 1.15 0.55
N LEU A 61 5.48 2.28 0.72
CA LEU A 61 4.91 3.57 1.13
C LEU A 61 4.03 4.23 0.06
N LEU A 62 4.05 3.74 -1.18
CA LEU A 62 3.19 4.26 -2.25
C LEU A 62 2.06 3.29 -2.59
N ASP A 63 2.29 1.98 -2.48
CA ASP A 63 1.30 0.95 -2.77
C ASP A 63 0.12 0.92 -1.77
N TRP A 64 0.34 1.35 -0.52
CA TRP A 64 -0.70 1.29 0.51
C TRP A 64 -1.96 2.12 0.19
N THR A 65 -1.83 3.14 -0.66
CA THR A 65 -2.90 4.08 -1.00
C THR A 65 -4.04 3.41 -1.77
N GLY A 66 -3.71 2.50 -2.70
CA GLY A 66 -4.69 1.72 -3.46
C GLY A 66 -5.50 0.82 -2.55
N LEU A 67 -4.82 0.04 -1.72
CA LEU A 67 -5.45 -0.86 -0.75
C LEU A 67 -6.29 -0.08 0.29
N ALA A 68 -5.83 1.08 0.76
CA ALA A 68 -6.58 1.91 1.70
C ALA A 68 -7.93 2.36 1.11
N ARG A 69 -7.96 2.83 -0.15
CA ARG A 69 -9.22 3.21 -0.81
C ARG A 69 -10.15 2.02 -0.99
N ALA A 70 -9.62 0.88 -1.41
CA ALA A 70 -10.43 -0.33 -1.60
C ALA A 70 -11.10 -0.77 -0.28
N VAL A 71 -10.32 -0.84 0.79
CA VAL A 71 -10.81 -1.15 2.15
C VAL A 71 -11.82 -0.11 2.62
N ARG A 72 -11.52 1.18 2.44
CA ARG A 72 -12.44 2.28 2.81
C ARG A 72 -13.79 2.11 2.14
N SER A 73 -13.82 1.95 0.82
CA SER A 73 -15.06 1.80 0.05
C SER A 73 -15.86 0.58 0.51
N LYS A 74 -15.18 -0.54 0.83
CA LYS A 74 -15.85 -1.74 1.36
C LYS A 74 -16.41 -1.53 2.76
N LEU A 75 -15.67 -0.92 3.68
CA LEU A 75 -16.20 -0.69 5.04
C LEU A 75 -17.30 0.36 5.09
N LEU A 76 -17.24 1.36 4.21
CA LEU A 76 -18.30 2.36 4.11
C LEU A 76 -19.64 1.72 3.69
N ALA A 77 -19.61 0.70 2.81
CA ALA A 77 -20.79 -0.08 2.48
C ALA A 77 -21.18 -1.08 3.59
N LEU A 78 -20.22 -1.88 4.07
CA LEU A 78 -20.50 -2.96 5.02
C LEU A 78 -20.96 -2.45 6.40
N ARG A 79 -20.58 -1.23 6.81
CA ARG A 79 -21.01 -0.68 8.11
C ARG A 79 -22.52 -0.42 8.20
N GLU A 80 -23.22 -0.36 7.06
CA GLU A 80 -24.66 -0.12 6.98
C GLU A 80 -25.48 -1.42 6.96
N GLU A 81 -24.82 -2.58 7.03
CA GLU A 81 -25.46 -3.89 7.03
C GLU A 81 -26.09 -4.26 8.39
N ASP A 82 -27.19 -5.03 8.36
CA ASP A 82 -27.97 -5.39 9.55
C ASP A 82 -27.15 -6.12 10.63
N TYR A 83 -26.19 -6.96 10.24
CA TYR A 83 -25.35 -7.68 11.20
C TYR A 83 -24.42 -6.74 11.98
N VAL A 84 -24.03 -5.61 11.39
CA VAL A 84 -23.24 -4.58 12.07
C VAL A 84 -24.10 -3.85 13.08
N LEU A 85 -25.31 -3.45 12.68
CA LEU A 85 -26.28 -2.82 13.58
C LEU A 85 -26.60 -3.74 14.76
N ALA A 86 -26.88 -5.02 14.51
CA ALA A 86 -27.12 -6.01 15.56
C ALA A 86 -25.92 -6.15 16.51
N ALA A 87 -24.70 -6.19 15.99
CA ALA A 87 -23.49 -6.25 16.82
C ALA A 87 -23.32 -4.99 17.70
N GLN A 88 -23.63 -3.81 17.18
CA GLN A 88 -23.61 -2.56 17.95
C GLN A 88 -24.67 -2.55 19.05
N LEU A 89 -25.90 -2.99 18.76
CA LEU A 89 -26.99 -3.11 19.75
C LEU A 89 -26.65 -4.10 20.87
N MET A 90 -25.85 -5.13 20.57
CA MET A 90 -25.30 -6.06 21.57
C MET A 90 -24.07 -5.52 22.33
N GLY A 91 -23.71 -4.23 22.14
CA GLY A 91 -22.61 -3.57 22.85
C GLY A 91 -21.21 -3.87 22.31
N ALA A 92 -21.07 -4.36 21.07
CA ALA A 92 -19.75 -4.56 20.48
C ALA A 92 -19.07 -3.23 20.18
N ARG A 93 -17.81 -3.08 20.64
CA ARG A 93 -16.97 -1.93 20.31
C ARG A 93 -16.64 -1.90 18.82
N SER A 94 -16.48 -0.71 18.23
CA SER A 94 -16.14 -0.53 16.81
C SER A 94 -14.90 -1.32 16.38
N SER A 95 -13.84 -1.36 17.20
CA SER A 95 -12.64 -2.15 16.90
C SER A 95 -12.91 -3.65 16.82
N ARG A 96 -13.80 -4.18 17.67
CA ARG A 96 -14.25 -5.58 17.62
C ARG A 96 -15.05 -5.83 16.34
N ILE A 97 -15.92 -4.90 15.94
CA ILE A 97 -16.72 -5.03 14.73
C ILE A 97 -15.83 -5.03 13.48
N ILE A 98 -14.91 -4.06 13.39
CA ILE A 98 -13.97 -3.96 12.28
C ILE A 98 -13.13 -5.24 12.19
N GLY A 99 -12.45 -5.62 13.28
CA GLY A 99 -11.49 -6.73 13.27
C GLY A 99 -12.10 -8.13 13.18
N ARG A 100 -13.33 -8.32 13.69
CA ARG A 100 -13.94 -9.66 13.82
C ARG A 100 -15.11 -9.92 12.87
N HIS A 101 -15.70 -8.87 12.29
CA HIS A 101 -16.83 -9.00 11.38
C HIS A 101 -16.52 -8.40 10.01
N LEU A 102 -16.11 -7.12 9.96
CA LEU A 102 -15.92 -6.42 8.68
C LEU A 102 -14.70 -6.92 7.90
N ILE A 103 -13.49 -6.81 8.47
CA ILE A 103 -12.25 -7.21 7.79
C ILE A 103 -12.28 -8.69 7.39
N PRO A 104 -12.67 -9.64 8.26
CA PRO A 104 -12.82 -11.04 7.89
C PRO A 104 -13.80 -11.26 6.72
N GLY A 105 -14.87 -10.47 6.64
CA GLY A 105 -15.94 -10.61 5.65
C GLY A 105 -15.52 -10.41 4.19
N PHE A 106 -14.41 -9.71 3.92
CA PHE A 106 -13.89 -9.51 2.56
C PHE A 106 -12.41 -9.88 2.42
N MET A 107 -11.92 -10.81 3.23
CA MET A 107 -10.53 -11.31 3.17
C MET A 107 -10.14 -11.86 1.80
N SER A 108 -11.08 -12.46 1.06
CA SER A 108 -10.83 -12.93 -0.31
C SER A 108 -10.34 -11.81 -1.23
N HIS A 109 -10.94 -10.62 -1.12
CA HIS A 109 -10.49 -9.44 -1.85
C HIS A 109 -9.12 -8.96 -1.38
N LEU A 110 -8.89 -8.93 -0.06
CA LEU A 110 -7.60 -8.52 0.51
C LEU A 110 -6.45 -9.42 0.07
N ILE A 111 -6.67 -10.73 0.07
CA ILE A 111 -5.69 -11.73 -0.38
C ILE A 111 -5.42 -11.54 -1.88
N ALA A 112 -6.47 -11.40 -2.70
CA ALA A 112 -6.31 -11.17 -4.13
C ALA A 112 -5.50 -9.90 -4.42
N THR A 113 -5.80 -8.79 -3.74
CA THR A 113 -5.03 -7.54 -3.89
C THR A 113 -3.59 -7.71 -3.45
N ALA A 114 -3.33 -8.36 -2.31
CA ALA A 114 -1.97 -8.62 -1.83
C ALA A 114 -1.16 -9.46 -2.82
N THR A 115 -1.77 -10.45 -3.45
CA THR A 115 -1.13 -11.27 -4.49
C THR A 115 -0.74 -10.43 -5.71
N ILE A 116 -1.60 -9.50 -6.14
CA ILE A 116 -1.33 -8.63 -7.29
C ILE A 116 -0.24 -7.60 -6.98
N SER A 117 -0.10 -7.17 -5.71
CA SER A 117 0.98 -6.26 -5.31
C SER A 117 2.38 -6.86 -5.49
N ILE A 118 2.54 -8.19 -5.37
CA ILE A 118 3.87 -8.83 -5.45
C ILE A 118 4.52 -8.62 -6.83
N PRO A 119 3.90 -8.97 -7.97
CA PRO A 119 4.44 -8.63 -9.29
C PRO A 119 4.70 -7.14 -9.48
N GLY A 120 3.81 -6.28 -8.96
CA GLY A 120 3.98 -4.83 -9.02
C GLY A 120 5.27 -4.35 -8.32
N MET A 121 5.57 -4.90 -7.14
CA MET A 121 6.80 -4.59 -6.40
C MET A 121 8.05 -5.09 -7.13
N ILE A 122 8.00 -6.29 -7.73
CA ILE A 122 9.12 -6.84 -8.51
C ILE A 122 9.42 -5.94 -9.72
N LEU A 123 8.38 -5.53 -10.47
CA LEU A 123 8.52 -4.63 -11.60
C LEU A 123 9.05 -3.24 -11.18
N GLY A 124 8.60 -2.74 -10.02
CA GLY A 124 9.08 -1.47 -9.46
C GLY A 124 10.57 -1.51 -9.14
N GLU A 125 11.04 -2.55 -8.46
CA GLU A 125 12.48 -2.74 -8.17
C GLU A 125 13.27 -2.91 -9.46
N THR A 126 12.79 -3.76 -10.37
CA THR A 126 13.43 -4.03 -11.67
C THR A 126 13.61 -2.74 -12.46
N ALA A 127 12.57 -1.89 -12.53
CA ALA A 127 12.63 -0.62 -13.23
C ALA A 127 13.65 0.34 -12.61
N LEU A 128 13.70 0.46 -11.29
CA LEU A 128 14.67 1.33 -10.61
C LEU A 128 16.11 0.85 -10.82
N SER A 129 16.34 -0.45 -10.68
CA SER A 129 17.65 -1.07 -10.89
C SER A 129 18.12 -0.94 -12.34
N PHE A 130 17.22 -1.19 -13.30
CA PHE A 130 17.49 -0.98 -14.73
C PHE A 130 17.83 0.49 -15.06
N LEU A 131 17.18 1.44 -14.40
CA LEU A 131 17.44 2.88 -14.54
C LEU A 131 18.63 3.38 -13.71
N GLY A 132 19.37 2.49 -13.04
CA GLY A 132 20.59 2.81 -12.28
C GLY A 132 20.37 3.50 -10.92
N LEU A 133 19.12 3.67 -10.51
CA LEU A 133 18.73 4.25 -9.21
C LEU A 133 18.37 3.19 -8.16
N GLY A 134 18.35 1.93 -8.56
CA GLY A 134 18.12 0.79 -7.69
C GLY A 134 19.41 0.09 -7.24
N LEU A 135 19.40 -1.23 -7.27
CA LEU A 135 20.59 -2.05 -7.06
C LEU A 135 21.59 -1.86 -8.20
N ARG A 136 22.87 -2.09 -7.91
CA ARG A 136 23.97 -1.98 -8.87
C ARG A 136 24.89 -3.19 -8.77
N ALA A 137 25.60 -3.49 -9.86
CA ALA A 137 26.63 -4.54 -9.91
C ALA A 137 27.64 -4.35 -8.74
N PRO A 138 28.13 -5.44 -8.12
CA PRO A 138 28.10 -6.85 -8.56
C PRO A 138 26.90 -7.67 -8.08
N ILE A 139 25.80 -7.04 -7.67
CA ILE A 139 24.63 -7.74 -7.12
C ILE A 139 23.75 -8.19 -8.26
N THR A 140 23.13 -9.35 -8.09
CA THR A 140 22.16 -9.87 -9.05
C THR A 140 20.77 -9.35 -8.73
N SER A 141 20.18 -8.62 -9.69
CA SER A 141 18.75 -8.33 -9.73
C SER A 141 18.26 -8.43 -11.18
N TRP A 142 16.95 -8.62 -11.37
CA TRP A 142 16.37 -8.70 -12.72
C TRP A 142 16.63 -7.43 -13.53
N GLY A 143 16.63 -6.27 -12.87
CA GLY A 143 16.94 -4.99 -13.52
C GLY A 143 18.37 -4.91 -14.02
N ILE A 144 19.34 -5.36 -13.21
CA ILE A 144 20.76 -5.37 -13.59
C ILE A 144 21.02 -6.35 -14.73
N LEU A 145 20.42 -7.55 -14.66
CA LEU A 145 20.54 -8.55 -15.72
C LEU A 145 20.00 -8.05 -17.07
N LEU A 146 18.96 -7.22 -17.06
CA LEU A 146 18.43 -6.58 -18.27
C LEU A 146 19.34 -5.45 -18.79
N THR A 147 20.09 -4.77 -17.92
CA THR A 147 21.07 -3.76 -18.33
C THR A 147 22.32 -4.38 -18.95
N GLU A 148 22.68 -5.58 -18.51
CA GLU A 148 23.88 -6.31 -18.97
C GLU A 148 23.65 -7.20 -20.19
N ALA A 149 22.39 -7.43 -20.59
CA ALA A 149 21.99 -8.22 -21.75
C ALA A 149 22.05 -7.43 -23.07
#